data_AF-A0A2E8M5E8-F1
#
_entry.id   AF-A0A2E8M5E8-F1
#
_cell.length_a   1.000
_cell.length_b   1.000
_cell.length_c   1.000
_cell.angle_alpha   90.00
_cell.angle_beta   90.00
_cell.angle_gamma   90.00
#
_symmetry.space_group_name_H-M   'P 1'
#
loop_
_entity.id
_entity.type
_entity.pdbx_description
1 polymer ?
#
loop_
_entity_poly.entity_id
_entity_poly.type
_entity_poly.pdbx_seq_one_letter_code
_entity_poly.pdbx_strand_id
1 'polypeptide(L)' 'MKRNDEVALLASAVVLLAGAVSLGMGGVTQALSKYRGLGIEDAINTVGFILLALGGWTFLATFLKRDRKGD' A
#
# COMPACT_ATOMS: atom_id res chain seq x y z
N MET A 1 11.29 -22.97 5.65
CA MET A 1 11.42 -21.60 5.09
C MET A 1 10.21 -21.11 4.28
N LYS A 2 9.46 -21.96 3.55
CA LYS A 2 8.32 -21.55 2.67
C LYS A 2 7.18 -20.73 3.33
N ARG A 3 6.74 -21.07 4.55
CA ARG A 3 5.59 -20.39 5.20
C ARG A 3 5.83 -18.91 5.49
N ASN A 4 7.05 -18.53 5.88
CA ASN A 4 7.36 -17.16 6.27
C ASN A 4 7.36 -16.22 5.05
N ASP A 5 7.78 -16.73 3.89
CA ASP A 5 7.79 -15.97 2.64
C ASP A 5 6.34 -15.76 2.11
N GLU A 6 5.44 -16.73 2.31
CA GLU A 6 4.01 -16.59 1.98
C GLU A 6 3.30 -15.58 2.89
N VAL A 7 3.58 -15.61 4.20
CA VAL A 7 3.04 -14.63 5.15
C VAL A 7 3.55 -13.22 4.83
N ALA A 8 4.82 -13.08 4.43
CA ALA A 8 5.38 -11.78 4.03
C ALA A 8 4.76 -11.24 2.73
N LEU A 9 4.50 -12.10 1.75
CA LEU A 9 3.77 -11.76 0.53
C LEU A 9 2.33 -11.33 0.82
N LEU A 10 1.63 -12.07 1.68
CA LEU A 10 0.26 -11.73 2.09
C LEU A 10 0.23 -10.39 2.85
N ALA A 11 1.15 -10.19 3.80
CA ALA A 11 1.23 -8.96 4.58
C ALA A 11 1.50 -7.74 3.70
N SER A 12 2.44 -7.85 2.76
CA SER A 12 2.73 -6.76 1.82
C SER A 12 1.58 -6.48 0.84
N ALA A 13 0.84 -7.51 0.41
CA ALA A 13 -0.38 -7.35 -0.38
C ALA A 13 -1.49 -6.60 0.39
N VAL A 14 -1.65 -6.89 1.69
CA VAL A 14 -2.60 -6.17 2.56
C VAL A 14 -2.19 -4.69 2.72
N VAL A 15 -0.91 -4.41 2.87
CA VAL A 15 -0.38 -3.03 2.95
C VAL A 15 -0.62 -2.26 1.66
N LEU A 16 -0.45 -2.90 0.50
CA LEU A 16 -0.76 -2.31 -0.81
C LEU A 16 -2.26 -1.99 -0.95
N LEU A 17 -3.13 -2.92 -0.54
CA LEU A 17 -4.58 -2.71 -0.52
C LEU A 17 -4.96 -1.53 0.39
N ALA A 18 -4.38 -1.46 1.58
CA ALA A 18 -4.62 -0.35 2.50
C ALA A 18 -4.16 1.00 1.92
N GLY A 19 -3.01 1.05 1.24
CA GLY A 19 -2.55 2.25 0.54
C GLY A 19 -3.49 2.68 -0.60
N ALA A 20 -3.97 1.72 -1.40
CA ALA A 20 -4.93 1.99 -2.48
C ALA A 20 -6.28 2.49 -1.95
N VAL A 21 -6.79 1.90 -0.87
CA VAL A 21 -8.00 2.36 -0.19
C VAL A 21 -7.82 3.77 0.37
N SER A 22 -6.66 4.07 0.96
CA SER A 22 -6.34 5.41 1.45
C SER A 22 -6.38 6.45 0.32
N LEU A 23 -5.73 6.18 -0.82
CA LEU A 23 -5.76 7.08 -1.99
C LEU A 23 -7.18 7.24 -2.56
N GLY A 24 -7.96 6.16 -2.63
CA GLY A 24 -9.36 6.22 -3.03
C GLY A 24 -10.20 7.11 -2.09
N MET A 25 -9.96 7.00 -0.78
CA MET A 25 -10.63 7.82 0.24
C MET A 25 -10.18 9.29 0.18
N GLY A 26 -8.91 9.55 -0.14
CA GLY A 26 -8.38 10.88 -0.45
C GLY A 26 -9.11 11.53 -1.64
N GLY A 27 -9.29 10.77 -2.73
CA GLY A 27 -10.06 11.24 -3.89
C GLY A 27 -11.53 11.52 -3.60
N VAL A 28 -12.19 10.67 -2.80
CA VAL A 28 -13.60 10.85 -2.41
C VAL A 28 -13.76 12.06 -1.48
N THR A 29 -12.84 12.27 -0.54
CA THR A 29 -12.86 13.44 0.35
C THR A 29 -12.60 14.74 -0.41
N GLN A 30 -11.75 14.75 -1.43
CA GLN A 30 -11.60 15.89 -2.36
C GLN A 30 -12.88 16.18 -3.16
N ALA A 31 -13.58 15.14 -3.61
CA ALA A 31 -14.82 15.29 -4.39
C ALA A 31 -16.00 15.81 -3.54
N LEU A 32 -15.99 15.55 -2.23
CA LEU A 32 -17.02 16.02 -1.31
C LEU A 32 -16.74 17.46 -0.85
N SER A 33 -17.57 18.40 -1.32
CA SER A 33 -17.50 19.83 -0.99
C SER A 33 -17.37 20.15 0.51
N LYS A 34 -17.92 19.31 1.39
CA LYS A 34 -17.86 19.47 2.85
C LYS A 34 -16.44 19.30 3.44
N TYR A 35 -15.56 18.57 2.76
CA TYR A 35 -14.20 18.27 3.22
C TYR A 35 -13.11 18.99 2.43
N ARG A 36 -13.49 19.68 1.36
CA ARG A 36 -12.59 20.40 0.47
C ARG A 36 -11.94 21.58 1.20
N GLY A 37 -10.60 21.58 1.28
CA GLY A 37 -9.83 22.65 1.92
C GLY A 37 -9.53 22.46 3.42
N LEU A 38 -9.93 21.34 4.03
CA LEU A 38 -9.56 21.01 5.42
C LEU A 38 -8.13 20.45 5.56
N GLY A 39 -7.37 20.32 4.46
CA GLY A 39 -5.99 19.79 4.45
C GLY A 39 -5.86 18.30 4.78
N ILE A 40 -6.97 17.63 5.08
CA ILE A 40 -7.04 16.20 5.40
C ILE A 40 -6.68 15.34 4.18
N GLU A 41 -6.97 15.83 2.97
CA GLU A 41 -6.65 15.16 1.70
C GLU A 41 -5.14 14.97 1.50
N ASP A 42 -4.32 15.98 1.83
CA ASP A 42 -2.87 15.90 1.66
C ASP A 42 -2.26 14.86 2.60
N ALA A 43 -2.76 14.81 3.85
CA ALA A 43 -2.33 13.81 4.82
C ALA A 43 -2.73 12.38 4.37
N ILE A 44 -3.97 12.19 3.92
CA ILE A 44 -4.46 10.88 3.44
C ILE A 44 -3.70 10.43 2.19
N ASN A 45 -3.43 11.34 1.25
CA ASN A 45 -2.67 11.03 0.04
C ASN A 45 -1.21 10.70 0.36
N THR A 46 -0.59 11.45 1.27
CA THR A 46 0.78 11.19 1.72
C THR A 46 0.90 9.81 2.37
N VAL A 47 -0.02 9.48 3.29
CA VAL A 47 -0.08 8.16 3.93
C VAL A 47 -0.31 7.05 2.91
N GLY A 48 -1.24 7.26 1.97
CA GLY A 48 -1.52 6.31 0.89
C GLY A 48 -0.30 6.04 0.02
N PHE A 49 0.44 7.08 -0.36
CA PHE A 49 1.68 6.97 -1.14
C PHE A 49 2.78 6.22 -0.38
N ILE A 50 2.97 6.53 0.90
CA ILE A 50 3.98 5.86 1.75
C ILE A 50 3.65 4.37 1.88
N LEU A 51 2.39 4.02 2.11
CA LEU A 51 1.95 2.62 2.17
C LEU A 51 2.16 1.92 0.82
N LEU A 52 1.86 2.57 -0.29
CA LEU A 52 2.08 1.99 -1.62
C LEU A 52 3.57 1.75 -1.89
N ALA A 53 4.43 2.71 -1.57
CA ALA A 53 5.87 2.62 -1.79
C ALA A 53 6.49 1.52 -0.92
N LEU A 54 6.18 1.49 0.38
CA LEU A 54 6.70 0.48 1.31
C LEU A 54 6.11 -0.91 1.02
N GLY A 55 4.80 -1.00 0.80
CA GLY A 55 4.13 -2.25 0.45
C GLY A 55 4.64 -2.81 -0.87
N GLY A 56 4.79 -1.96 -1.89
CA GLY A 56 5.30 -2.36 -3.20
C GLY A 56 6.75 -2.81 -3.14
N TRP A 57 7.59 -2.09 -2.38
CA TRP A 57 8.99 -2.47 -2.26
C TRP A 57 9.17 -3.79 -1.51
N THR A 58 8.48 -3.96 -0.38
CA THR A 58 8.54 -5.21 0.41
C THR A 58 7.94 -6.40 -0.35
N PHE A 59 6.86 -6.18 -1.11
CA PHE A 59 6.27 -7.19 -1.99
C PHE A 59 7.26 -7.62 -3.07
N LEU A 60 7.85 -6.66 -3.79
CA LEU A 60 8.79 -6.93 -4.88
C LEU A 60 10.05 -7.65 -4.38
N ALA A 61 10.63 -7.20 -3.25
CA ALA A 61 11.79 -7.85 -2.65
C ALA A 61 11.49 -9.29 -2.22
N THR A 62 10.31 -9.54 -1.65
CA THR A 62 9.88 -10.89 -1.25
C THR A 62 9.60 -11.77 -2.45
N PHE A 63 8.97 -11.21 -3.49
CA PHE A 63 8.67 -11.91 -4.74
C PHE A 63 9.95 -12.33 -5.47
N LEU A 64 10.89 -11.41 -5.69
CA LEU A 64 12.19 -11.70 -6.33
C LEU A 64 13.03 -12.71 -5.53
N LYS A 65 12.96 -12.65 -4.20
CA LYS A 65 13.61 -13.63 -3.32
C LYS A 65 13.00 -15.02 -3.43
N ARG A 66 11.68 -15.12 -3.66
CA ARG A 66 10.97 -16.39 -3.88
C ARG A 66 11.32 -16.97 -5.25
N ASP A 67 11.38 -16.12 -6.27
CA ASP A 67 11.74 -16.49 -7.66
C ASP A 67 13.18 -17.05 -7.74
N ARG A 68 14.15 -16.39 -7.08
CA ARG A 68 15.54 -16.85 -6.99
C ARG A 68 15.76 -18.19 -6.27
N LYS A 69 14.80 -18.66 -5.48
CA LYS A 69 14.86 -19.95 -4.77
C LYS A 69 14.17 -21.09 -5.53
N GLY A 70 13.62 -20.79 -6.72
CA GLY A 70 12.94 -21.74 -7.58
C GLY A 70 13.85 -22.50 -8.56
N ASP A 71 15.09 -22.03 -8.75
CA ASP A 71 16.19 -22.74 -9.43
C ASP A 71 17.04 -23.55 -8.44
#